data_AF-A0A6A6TMQ9-F1
#
_entry.id   AF-A0A6A6TMQ9-F1
#
_cell.length_a   1.000
_cell.length_b   1.000
_cell.length_c   1.000
_cell.angle_alpha   90.00
_cell.angle_beta   90.00
_cell.angle_gamma   90.00
#
_symmetry.space_group_name_H-M   'P 1'
#
loop_
_entity.id
_entity.type
_entity.pdbx_description
1 polymer ?
#
loop_
_entity_poly.entity_id
_entity_poly.type
_entity_poly.pdbx_seq_one_letter_code
_entity_poly.pdbx_strand_id
1 'polypeptide(L)'
;MALEEAEDNFARTKGPVPSAFEDFTFDARWWTGPTNKIQTRLGQVSDDDQELAVIVTTGAFCPIHRGHVQMLETAKKELESRGIAVLGGYICPDHDRYVSTKIKVGSLSAAERLELCEIAAEASDWIMVDRWAAIYAWSAVGFTTIVSHIEKMVNHYVKTPRPINVVYAFGGDNAAFSFSFVAGGSCVCVLRPGSLEVFQEMHGYESFRNNPMIIFSHDTTAPLDSTSVRKGDLAALLPKVKNRWITMTTGTPPKLLSSAPSHTKVYHIRNEGLWALQPFLPQSKCSIEMLERAYDMFCENLQEVFELAFDAVAGQIPSFKISRTRLRDQENPFQELHTTHSPILSLDPCLPGTNNLYISQLSEPLVQAPLAVVAAPGTASLEKQFAQLEAGEYALFAEHLPLEPKILEYLEGKLPEGRTIASQICHEHLSTPSRGGQSVDTSTRTQRTINARDFLAGSQQGGTLLQLPSSVTRVVRAPNMLPYIRACEVASIAEMGFSKAVWELNQQFFTSVGGEATVSDTDLGFQALCELQGFPPDMRMTEICQWHLDAFDDMSFKELWIGL
;
A
#
# COMPACT_ATOMS: atom_id res chain seq x y z
N MET A 1 14.38 24.96 35.52
CA MET A 1 14.52 23.66 36.20
C MET A 1 14.31 22.48 35.26
N ALA A 2 13.09 22.02 34.90
CA ALA A 2 12.94 20.80 34.09
C ALA A 2 13.55 20.85 32.68
N LEU A 3 13.54 22.03 32.02
CA LEU A 3 14.22 22.26 30.74
C LEU A 3 15.75 22.37 30.90
N GLU A 4 16.23 23.03 31.96
CA GLU A 4 17.67 23.10 32.28
C GLU A 4 18.24 21.72 32.64
N GLU A 5 17.46 20.88 33.32
CA GLU A 5 17.82 19.51 33.69
C GLU A 5 17.87 18.57 32.47
N ALA A 6 17.01 18.81 31.47
CA ALA A 6 17.02 18.10 30.19
C ALA A 6 18.19 18.54 29.30
N GLU A 7 18.49 19.85 29.23
CA GLU A 7 19.59 20.40 28.43
C GLU A 7 20.97 19.98 28.97
N ASP A 8 21.17 20.00 30.29
CA ASP A 8 22.47 19.73 30.92
C ASP A 8 22.83 18.22 30.93
N ASN A 9 21.83 17.32 30.90
CA ASN A 9 22.04 15.88 30.79
C ASN A 9 22.13 15.37 29.35
N PHE A 10 21.35 15.91 28.41
CA PHE A 10 21.41 15.47 27.00
C PHE A 10 22.76 15.81 26.36
N ALA A 11 23.36 16.94 26.75
CA ALA A 11 24.71 17.34 26.36
C ALA A 11 25.81 16.33 26.77
N ARG A 12 25.56 15.48 27.77
CA ARG A 12 26.55 14.52 28.30
C ARG A 12 26.50 13.14 27.63
N THR A 13 25.40 12.77 26.95
CA THR A 13 25.19 11.36 26.56
C THR A 13 25.08 11.06 25.07
N LYS A 14 24.96 12.04 24.14
CA LYS A 14 25.22 11.91 22.67
C LYS A 14 24.66 13.14 21.92
N GLY A 15 25.55 14.06 21.52
CA GLY A 15 25.27 15.08 20.49
C GLY A 15 24.22 16.15 20.84
N PRO A 16 24.05 17.18 19.99
CA PRO A 16 23.04 18.20 20.19
C PRO A 16 21.63 17.57 20.16
N VAL A 17 20.74 18.05 21.03
CA VAL A 17 19.29 17.79 20.94
C VAL A 17 18.86 18.15 19.52
N PRO A 18 18.40 17.20 18.69
CA PRO A 18 17.82 17.55 17.39
C PRO A 18 16.68 18.53 17.66
N SER A 19 16.65 19.67 16.97
CA SER A 19 15.53 20.61 17.13
C SER A 19 14.23 19.85 16.93
N ALA A 20 13.27 20.06 17.83
CA ALA A 20 12.03 19.29 17.90
C ALA A 20 11.21 19.30 16.59
N PHE A 21 11.52 20.24 15.70
CA PHE A 21 10.95 20.35 14.37
C PHE A 21 12.09 20.73 13.43
N GLU A 22 12.61 19.78 12.65
CA GLU A 22 13.09 20.18 11.32
C GLU A 22 11.87 20.74 10.58
N ASP A 23 12.03 21.83 9.82
CA ASP A 23 10.96 22.47 9.02
C ASP A 23 10.51 21.54 7.87
N PHE A 24 10.01 20.36 8.21
CA PHE A 24 9.49 19.39 7.27
C PHE A 24 8.02 19.72 7.02
N THR A 25 7.78 20.36 5.88
CA THR A 25 6.42 20.63 5.39
C THR A 25 5.92 19.39 4.68
N PHE A 26 5.21 18.55 5.43
CA PHE A 26 4.52 17.39 4.87
C PHE A 26 3.05 17.75 4.58
N ASP A 27 2.64 17.57 3.33
CA ASP A 27 1.23 17.64 2.97
C ASP A 27 0.55 16.32 3.39
N ALA A 28 -0.32 16.42 4.39
CA ALA A 28 -1.01 15.26 4.94
C ALA A 28 -1.86 14.50 3.90
N ARG A 29 -2.19 15.11 2.76
CA ARG A 29 -2.89 14.49 1.61
C ARG A 29 -2.06 13.41 0.90
N TRP A 30 -0.76 13.39 1.09
CA TRP A 30 0.07 12.29 0.61
C TRP A 30 -0.11 11.07 1.52
N TRP A 31 -0.72 9.98 1.03
CA TRP A 31 -0.87 8.77 1.84
C TRP A 31 0.48 8.13 2.15
N THR A 32 0.69 7.78 3.42
CA THR A 32 1.96 7.20 3.89
C THR A 32 1.79 5.92 4.70
N GLY A 33 0.59 5.68 5.22
CA GLY A 33 0.20 4.43 5.84
C GLY A 33 -1.32 4.27 5.85
N PRO A 34 -1.82 3.06 6.12
CA PRO A 34 -3.25 2.81 6.25
C PRO A 34 -3.79 3.39 7.56
N THR A 35 -5.10 3.67 7.62
CA THR A 35 -5.82 4.20 8.81
C THR A 35 -7.02 3.34 9.20
N ASN A 36 -7.26 2.25 8.48
CA ASN A 36 -8.42 1.38 8.62
C ASN A 36 -8.58 0.75 10.01
N LYS A 37 -7.48 0.30 10.63
CA LYS A 37 -7.53 -0.31 11.96
C LYS A 37 -7.95 0.72 13.02
N ILE A 38 -7.53 1.98 12.85
CA ILE A 38 -7.95 3.10 13.70
C ILE A 38 -9.45 3.35 13.57
N GLN A 39 -9.99 3.45 12.35
CA GLN A 39 -11.44 3.67 12.20
C GLN A 39 -12.27 2.49 12.70
N THR A 40 -11.80 1.26 12.45
CA THR A 40 -12.47 0.05 12.91
C THR A 40 -12.61 0.05 14.43
N ARG A 41 -11.52 0.32 15.15
CA ARG A 41 -11.55 0.41 16.62
C ARG A 41 -12.31 1.65 17.10
N LEU A 42 -12.21 2.79 16.41
CA LEU A 42 -12.96 3.99 16.76
C LEU A 42 -14.46 3.74 16.78
N GLY A 43 -14.99 2.99 15.80
CA GLY A 43 -16.40 2.59 15.76
C GLY A 43 -16.81 1.59 16.87
N GLN A 44 -15.84 1.02 17.59
CA GLN A 44 -16.06 0.09 18.72
C GLN A 44 -15.95 0.79 20.08
N VAL A 45 -15.43 2.02 20.13
CA VAL A 45 -15.36 2.80 21.37
C VAL A 45 -16.76 3.27 21.74
N SER A 46 -17.30 2.74 22.84
CA SER A 46 -18.68 2.97 23.29
C SER A 46 -18.83 4.12 24.28
N ASP A 47 -17.75 4.49 24.96
CA ASP A 47 -17.72 5.63 25.87
C ASP A 47 -17.29 6.89 25.09
N ASP A 48 -18.20 7.86 25.02
CA ASP A 48 -18.02 9.11 24.28
C ASP A 48 -17.03 10.06 24.99
N ASP A 49 -16.77 9.87 26.29
CA ASP A 49 -15.81 10.68 27.05
C ASP A 49 -14.42 10.04 27.15
N GLN A 50 -14.27 8.80 26.66
CA GLN A 50 -13.01 8.07 26.71
C GLN A 50 -11.93 8.74 25.85
N GLU A 51 -10.76 9.00 26.45
CA GLU A 51 -9.59 9.51 25.74
C GLU A 51 -9.14 8.54 24.64
N LEU A 52 -8.74 9.08 23.49
CA LEU A 52 -8.33 8.29 22.33
C LEU A 52 -6.82 8.40 22.13
N ALA A 53 -6.17 7.27 21.82
CA ALA A 53 -4.74 7.25 21.53
C ALA A 53 -4.37 6.40 20.31
N VAL A 54 -3.29 6.81 19.65
CA VAL A 54 -2.55 6.00 18.68
C VAL A 54 -1.10 5.88 19.15
N ILE A 55 -0.55 4.67 19.12
CA ILE A 55 0.81 4.41 19.58
C ILE A 55 1.77 4.46 18.39
N VAL A 56 2.94 5.09 18.54
CA VAL A 56 3.97 5.14 17.49
C VAL A 56 5.27 4.57 18.02
N THR A 57 5.94 3.71 17.24
CA THR A 57 7.32 3.28 17.51
C THR A 57 8.17 3.48 16.27
N THR A 58 9.39 3.96 16.48
CA THR A 58 10.39 4.11 15.42
C THR A 58 11.56 3.15 15.65
N GLY A 59 12.36 2.92 14.62
CA GLY A 59 13.56 2.11 14.75
C GLY A 59 14.09 1.57 13.43
N ALA A 60 15.27 0.95 13.52
CA ALA A 60 15.88 0.31 12.37
C ALA A 60 15.09 -0.90 11.88
N PHE A 61 14.41 -1.66 12.77
CA PHE A 61 13.68 -2.90 12.44
C PHE A 61 14.39 -3.81 11.43
N CYS A 62 15.67 -4.11 11.70
CA CYS A 62 16.54 -4.82 10.77
C CYS A 62 17.03 -6.17 11.35
N PRO A 63 16.18 -7.21 11.42
CA PRO A 63 14.74 -7.20 11.09
C PRO A 63 13.86 -6.86 12.29
N ILE A 64 12.57 -6.59 12.02
CA ILE A 64 11.52 -6.64 13.04
C ILE A 64 11.43 -8.03 13.68
N HIS A 65 11.01 -8.08 14.95
CA HIS A 65 10.92 -9.32 15.73
C HIS A 65 9.85 -9.22 16.81
N ARG A 66 9.56 -10.35 17.47
CA ARG A 66 8.49 -10.45 18.49
C ARG A 66 8.64 -9.44 19.63
N GLY A 67 9.87 -9.15 20.08
CA GLY A 67 10.11 -8.11 21.10
C GLY A 67 9.59 -6.71 20.73
N HIS A 68 9.63 -6.32 19.44
CA HIS A 68 9.06 -5.04 18.99
C HIS A 68 7.53 -5.04 19.12
N VAL A 69 6.89 -6.13 18.71
CA VAL A 69 5.44 -6.31 18.84
C VAL A 69 5.03 -6.34 20.31
N GLN A 70 5.74 -7.09 21.16
CA GLN A 70 5.49 -7.15 22.60
C GLN A 70 5.58 -5.79 23.29
N MET A 71 6.51 -4.93 22.85
CA MET A 71 6.61 -3.56 23.37
C MET A 71 5.35 -2.75 23.06
N LEU A 72 4.84 -2.83 21.83
CA LEU A 72 3.59 -2.16 21.46
C LEU A 72 2.39 -2.73 22.23
N GLU A 73 2.29 -4.06 22.37
CA GLU A 73 1.22 -4.69 23.16
C GLU A 73 1.28 -4.30 24.64
N THR A 74 2.47 -4.17 25.20
CA THR A 74 2.67 -3.72 26.60
C THR A 74 2.25 -2.26 26.75
N ALA A 75 2.67 -1.38 25.83
CA ALA A 75 2.28 0.01 25.85
C ALA A 75 0.76 0.20 25.69
N LYS A 76 0.13 -0.60 24.83
CA LYS A 76 -1.32 -0.62 24.68
C LYS A 76 -2.03 -1.00 25.96
N LYS A 77 -1.63 -2.11 26.59
CA LYS A 77 -2.19 -2.58 27.87
C LYS A 77 -2.09 -1.52 28.96
N GLU A 78 -0.96 -0.81 29.04
CA GLU A 78 -0.76 0.26 30.02
C GLU A 78 -1.72 1.42 29.82
N LEU A 79 -1.88 1.89 28.58
CA LEU A 79 -2.83 2.96 28.24
C LEU A 79 -4.28 2.53 28.50
N GLU A 80 -4.67 1.32 28.05
CA GLU A 80 -6.03 0.79 28.25
C GLU A 80 -6.35 0.59 29.74
N SER A 81 -5.37 0.20 30.56
CA SER A 81 -5.56 0.08 32.02
C SER A 81 -5.81 1.42 32.73
N ARG A 82 -5.44 2.53 32.08
CA ARG A 82 -5.68 3.91 32.54
C ARG A 82 -6.96 4.51 31.97
N GLY A 83 -7.76 3.70 31.27
CA GLY A 83 -9.01 4.14 30.65
C GLY A 83 -8.84 4.80 29.28
N ILE A 84 -7.66 4.75 28.66
CA ILE A 84 -7.43 5.35 27.33
C ILE A 84 -7.72 4.31 26.24
N ALA A 85 -8.58 4.64 25.28
CA ALA A 85 -8.87 3.78 24.13
C ALA A 85 -7.76 3.84 23.09
N VAL A 86 -7.00 2.75 22.95
CA VAL A 86 -5.98 2.63 21.91
C VAL A 86 -6.63 2.20 20.59
N LEU A 87 -6.68 3.14 19.64
CA LEU A 87 -7.30 2.94 18.33
C LEU A 87 -6.38 2.23 17.34
N GLY A 88 -5.07 2.40 17.47
CA GLY A 88 -4.11 1.80 16.55
C GLY A 88 -2.66 2.00 16.98
N GLY A 89 -1.77 1.31 16.29
CA GLY A 89 -0.33 1.43 16.49
C GLY A 89 0.40 1.53 15.15
N TYR A 90 1.41 2.38 15.05
CA TYR A 90 2.27 2.49 13.88
C TYR A 90 3.70 2.02 14.20
N ILE A 91 4.17 1.08 13.40
CA ILE A 91 5.59 0.79 13.24
C ILE A 91 6.11 1.70 12.12
N CYS A 92 7.09 2.53 12.43
CA CYS A 92 7.67 3.50 11.49
C CYS A 92 9.16 3.18 11.27
N PRO A 93 9.53 2.39 10.25
CA PRO A 93 10.93 2.09 10.00
C PRO A 93 11.73 3.34 9.62
N ASP A 94 12.94 3.45 10.17
CA ASP A 94 13.80 4.60 9.91
C ASP A 94 14.40 4.57 8.50
N HIS A 95 14.90 5.72 8.04
CA HIS A 95 15.62 5.90 6.78
C HIS A 95 16.94 5.09 6.73
N ASP A 96 17.36 4.64 5.53
CA ASP A 96 18.60 3.87 5.35
C ASP A 96 19.87 4.60 5.81
N ARG A 97 19.87 5.93 5.75
CA ARG A 97 20.95 6.77 6.31
C ARG A 97 21.13 6.54 7.82
N TYR A 98 20.04 6.44 8.60
CA TYR A 98 20.13 6.11 10.02
C TYR A 98 20.62 4.67 10.20
N VAL A 99 20.03 3.73 9.48
CA VAL A 99 20.33 2.30 9.62
C VAL A 99 21.80 2.00 9.31
N SER A 100 22.37 2.59 8.26
CA SER A 100 23.78 2.43 7.89
C SER A 100 24.78 3.04 8.90
N THR A 101 24.35 4.01 9.72
CA THR A 101 25.17 4.47 10.85
C THR A 101 25.21 3.42 11.98
N LYS A 102 24.08 2.76 12.24
CA LYS A 102 23.87 1.82 13.35
C LYS A 102 24.32 0.40 13.04
N ILE A 103 24.14 -0.05 11.80
CA ILE A 103 24.34 -1.44 11.37
C ILE A 103 25.32 -1.43 10.21
N LYS A 104 26.55 -1.91 10.45
CA LYS A 104 27.62 -1.92 9.45
C LYS A 104 27.63 -3.16 8.56
N VAL A 105 27.10 -4.28 9.04
CA VAL A 105 27.09 -5.57 8.33
C VAL A 105 25.70 -6.18 8.46
N GLY A 106 25.15 -6.65 7.34
CA GLY A 106 23.82 -7.28 7.28
C GLY A 106 22.66 -6.30 7.43
N SER A 107 22.84 -5.03 7.05
CA SER A 107 21.73 -4.08 6.96
C SER A 107 20.86 -4.41 5.75
N LEU A 108 19.55 -4.48 5.97
CA LEU A 108 18.54 -4.50 4.92
C LEU A 108 18.24 -3.07 4.44
N SER A 109 17.86 -2.93 3.18
CA SER A 109 17.34 -1.70 2.59
C SER A 109 16.00 -1.28 3.22
N ALA A 110 15.60 -0.02 3.04
CA ALA A 110 14.33 0.49 3.53
C ALA A 110 13.14 -0.32 3.02
N ALA A 111 13.14 -0.65 1.74
CA ALA A 111 12.11 -1.47 1.10
C ALA A 111 11.98 -2.87 1.74
N GLU A 112 13.10 -3.55 1.99
CA GLU A 112 13.10 -4.88 2.61
C GLU A 112 12.64 -4.83 4.07
N ARG A 113 13.09 -3.83 4.83
CA ARG A 113 12.68 -3.64 6.24
C ARG A 113 11.20 -3.34 6.34
N LEU A 114 10.69 -2.50 5.45
CA LEU A 114 9.29 -2.14 5.37
C LEU A 114 8.42 -3.36 5.08
N GLU A 115 8.82 -4.18 4.10
CA GLU A 115 8.11 -5.43 3.79
C GLU A 115 8.04 -6.38 5.00
N LEU A 116 9.14 -6.56 5.73
CA LEU A 116 9.13 -7.38 6.94
C LEU A 116 8.23 -6.80 8.04
N CYS A 117 8.16 -5.47 8.17
CA CYS A 117 7.26 -4.80 9.11
C CYS A 117 5.80 -4.99 8.71
N GLU A 118 5.47 -4.88 7.42
CA GLU A 118 4.12 -5.09 6.90
C GLU A 118 3.65 -6.52 7.16
N ILE A 119 4.50 -7.52 6.88
CA ILE A 119 4.22 -8.93 7.19
C ILE A 119 4.00 -9.15 8.69
N ALA A 120 4.74 -8.45 9.55
CA ALA A 120 4.54 -8.54 11.00
C ALA A 120 3.21 -7.92 11.43
N ALA A 121 2.81 -6.79 10.82
CA ALA A 121 1.58 -6.08 11.11
C ALA A 121 0.31 -6.79 10.60
N GLU A 122 0.42 -7.64 9.57
CA GLU A 122 -0.70 -8.49 9.09
C GLU A 122 -1.29 -9.37 10.20
N ALA A 123 -0.48 -9.80 11.15
CA ALA A 123 -0.91 -10.69 12.23
C ALA A 123 -1.63 -9.95 13.38
N SER A 124 -1.69 -8.61 13.34
CA SER A 124 -2.30 -7.78 14.38
C SER A 124 -3.61 -7.15 13.88
N ASP A 125 -4.60 -7.01 14.76
CA ASP A 125 -5.86 -6.30 14.51
C ASP A 125 -5.77 -4.79 14.72
N TRP A 126 -4.64 -4.26 15.22
CA TRP A 126 -4.49 -2.84 15.56
C TRP A 126 -3.17 -2.20 15.12
N ILE A 127 -2.13 -2.98 14.84
CA ILE A 127 -0.81 -2.47 14.40
C ILE A 127 -0.77 -2.33 12.88
N MET A 128 -0.25 -1.21 12.41
CA MET A 128 -0.05 -0.84 11.01
C MET A 128 1.40 -0.38 10.81
N VAL A 129 1.78 -0.12 9.56
CA VAL A 129 3.10 0.37 9.19
C VAL A 129 2.94 1.70 8.47
N ASP A 130 3.72 2.69 8.89
CA ASP A 130 3.86 3.94 8.17
C ASP A 130 5.19 3.94 7.40
N ARG A 131 5.13 4.37 6.13
CA ARG A 131 6.23 4.28 5.17
C ARG A 131 7.07 5.55 5.12
N TRP A 132 6.62 6.64 5.74
CA TRP A 132 7.13 7.98 5.47
C TRP A 132 8.63 8.10 5.79
N ALA A 133 9.02 7.76 7.02
CA ALA A 133 10.42 7.86 7.43
C ALA A 133 11.37 6.95 6.63
N ALA A 134 10.88 5.81 6.16
CA ALA A 134 11.69 4.82 5.46
C ALA A 134 11.92 5.18 3.99
N ILE A 135 10.85 5.62 3.30
CA ILE A 135 10.81 5.74 1.83
C ILE A 135 10.71 7.19 1.36
N TYR A 136 9.98 8.04 2.09
CA TYR A 136 9.58 9.37 1.62
C TYR A 136 10.39 10.50 2.25
N ALA A 137 10.93 10.30 3.45
CA ALA A 137 11.83 11.27 4.06
C ALA A 137 13.16 11.33 3.28
N TRP A 138 13.57 12.54 2.90
CA TRP A 138 14.82 12.81 2.17
C TRP A 138 16.09 12.37 2.94
N SER A 139 16.00 12.21 4.26
CA SER A 139 17.09 11.77 5.11
C SER A 139 16.61 11.12 6.40
N ALA A 140 17.57 10.69 7.22
CA ALA A 140 17.28 10.30 8.60
C ALA A 140 16.71 11.50 9.38
N VAL A 141 15.52 11.33 9.93
CA VAL A 141 14.81 12.33 10.74
C VAL A 141 14.72 11.87 12.20
N GLY A 142 14.48 12.82 13.11
CA GLY A 142 14.23 12.54 14.52
C GLY A 142 12.87 11.85 14.75
N PHE A 143 12.76 11.07 15.84
CA PHE A 143 11.50 10.40 16.20
C PHE A 143 10.36 11.38 16.48
N THR A 144 10.66 12.59 16.98
CA THR A 144 9.66 13.65 17.20
C THR A 144 9.04 14.13 15.90
N THR A 145 9.83 14.23 14.83
CA THR A 145 9.33 14.54 13.48
C THR A 145 8.38 13.46 12.99
N ILE A 146 8.71 12.19 13.23
CA ILE A 146 7.84 11.05 12.86
C ILE A 146 6.53 11.07 13.67
N VAL A 147 6.59 11.36 14.97
CA VAL A 147 5.40 11.52 15.81
C VAL A 147 4.50 12.64 15.28
N SER A 148 5.06 13.80 14.94
CA SER A 148 4.31 14.92 14.36
C SER A 148 3.73 14.59 12.98
N HIS A 149 4.45 13.84 12.15
CA HIS A 149 3.94 13.32 10.87
C HIS A 149 2.70 12.44 11.07
N ILE A 150 2.77 11.44 11.97
CA ILE A 150 1.64 10.55 12.26
C ILE A 150 0.46 11.35 12.80
N GLU A 151 0.69 12.32 13.69
CA GLU A 151 -0.35 13.19 14.22
C GLU A 151 -1.08 13.95 13.10
N LYS A 152 -0.33 14.57 12.18
CA LYS A 152 -0.90 15.27 11.02
C LYS A 152 -1.70 14.32 10.12
N MET A 153 -1.15 13.15 9.80
CA MET A 153 -1.80 12.14 8.97
C MET A 153 -3.10 11.64 9.61
N VAL A 154 -3.06 11.25 10.88
CA VAL A 154 -4.23 10.73 11.61
C VAL A 154 -5.32 11.80 11.71
N ASN A 155 -4.96 13.04 12.08
CA ASN A 155 -5.93 14.15 12.15
C ASN A 155 -6.54 14.48 10.79
N HIS A 156 -5.79 14.30 9.70
CA HIS A 156 -6.30 14.55 8.37
C HIS A 156 -7.29 13.45 7.92
N TYR A 157 -6.98 12.17 8.13
CA TYR A 157 -7.79 11.06 7.59
C TYR A 157 -8.83 10.47 8.54
N VAL A 158 -8.65 10.61 9.85
CA VAL A 158 -9.56 10.03 10.84
C VAL A 158 -10.51 11.11 11.32
N LYS A 159 -11.72 11.12 10.78
CA LYS A 159 -12.75 12.11 11.14
C LYS A 159 -13.42 11.72 12.46
N THR A 160 -13.10 12.45 13.52
CA THR A 160 -13.70 12.31 14.85
C THR A 160 -13.76 13.68 15.54
N PRO A 161 -14.80 13.98 16.33
CA PRO A 161 -14.84 15.19 17.14
C PRO A 161 -13.87 15.13 18.33
N ARG A 162 -13.45 13.93 18.73
CA ARG A 162 -12.51 13.70 19.82
C ARG A 162 -11.06 13.80 19.34
N PRO A 163 -10.17 14.53 20.02
CA PRO A 163 -8.76 14.55 19.68
C PRO A 163 -8.17 13.14 19.87
N ILE A 164 -7.25 12.75 18.97
CA ILE A 164 -6.51 11.49 19.06
C ILE A 164 -5.09 11.81 19.49
N ASN A 165 -4.71 11.39 20.70
CA ASN A 165 -3.38 11.61 21.25
C ASN A 165 -2.38 10.64 20.63
N VAL A 166 -1.26 11.15 20.10
CA VAL A 166 -0.17 10.29 19.62
C VAL A 166 0.79 10.02 20.78
N VAL A 167 0.99 8.73 21.09
CA VAL A 167 1.82 8.27 22.20
C VAL A 167 3.04 7.54 21.65
N TYR A 168 4.24 8.03 21.96
CA TYR A 168 5.47 7.39 21.50
C TYR A 168 5.90 6.23 22.43
N ALA A 169 6.03 5.02 21.89
CA ALA A 169 6.45 3.84 22.64
C ALA A 169 7.90 3.45 22.32
N PHE A 170 8.70 3.24 23.36
CA PHE A 170 10.11 2.84 23.22
C PHE A 170 10.58 1.94 24.37
N GLY A 171 11.65 1.19 24.13
CA GLY A 171 12.26 0.32 25.13
C GLY A 171 13.09 1.09 26.15
N GLY A 172 13.27 0.51 27.34
CA GLY A 172 14.04 1.11 28.44
C GLY A 172 15.51 1.38 28.11
N ASP A 173 16.05 0.75 27.06
CA ASP A 173 17.38 1.09 26.51
C ASP A 173 17.46 2.53 25.97
N ASN A 174 16.30 3.14 25.67
CA ASN A 174 16.19 4.54 25.25
C ASN A 174 15.36 5.36 26.25
N ALA A 175 15.38 5.03 27.55
CA ALA A 175 14.58 5.71 28.57
C ALA A 175 14.75 7.25 28.60
N ALA A 176 15.92 7.74 28.19
CA ALA A 176 16.20 9.17 28.05
C ALA A 176 15.35 9.90 26.99
N PHE A 177 14.71 9.19 26.06
CA PHE A 177 13.75 9.80 25.12
C PHE A 177 12.56 10.44 25.83
N SER A 178 12.29 10.07 27.09
CA SER A 178 11.24 10.69 27.92
C SER A 178 11.42 12.20 28.10
N PHE A 179 12.66 12.71 28.05
CA PHE A 179 12.92 14.16 28.15
C PHE A 179 12.23 14.96 27.04
N SER A 180 12.08 14.39 25.83
CA SER A 180 11.42 15.06 24.71
C SER A 180 9.92 15.30 24.91
N PHE A 181 9.31 14.69 25.94
CA PHE A 181 7.88 14.77 26.23
C PHE A 181 7.56 15.58 27.50
N VAL A 182 8.58 16.12 28.19
CA VAL A 182 8.39 16.88 29.44
C VAL A 182 7.63 18.19 29.20
N ALA A 183 7.94 18.89 28.10
CA ALA A 183 7.29 20.14 27.75
C ALA A 183 5.92 19.96 27.07
N GLY A 184 5.60 18.74 26.64
CA GLY A 184 4.36 18.39 25.95
C GLY A 184 4.48 17.09 25.13
N GLY A 185 3.35 16.42 24.91
CA GLY A 185 3.27 15.11 24.24
C GLY A 185 3.23 13.94 25.23
N SER A 186 3.05 12.72 24.69
CA SER A 186 2.89 11.50 25.50
C SER A 186 3.88 10.42 25.10
N CYS A 187 4.34 9.64 26.08
CA CYS A 187 5.15 8.46 25.82
C CYS A 187 4.94 7.32 26.80
N VAL A 188 5.29 6.11 26.34
CA VAL A 188 5.37 4.90 27.17
C VAL A 188 6.76 4.28 27.02
N CYS A 189 7.54 4.30 28.09
CA CYS A 189 8.81 3.58 28.21
C CYS A 189 8.56 2.18 28.77
N VAL A 190 8.89 1.14 28.00
CA VAL A 190 8.70 -0.27 28.40
C VAL A 190 10.02 -0.88 28.84
N LEU A 191 10.08 -1.44 30.05
CA LEU A 191 11.28 -2.08 30.57
C LEU A 191 11.75 -3.23 29.67
N ARG A 192 13.04 -3.24 29.31
CA ARG A 192 13.66 -4.31 28.52
C ARG A 192 14.74 -5.04 29.31
N PRO A 193 14.97 -6.33 29.03
CA PRO A 193 16.10 -7.05 29.59
C PRO A 193 17.42 -6.33 29.30
N GLY A 194 18.21 -6.09 30.34
CA GLY A 194 19.49 -5.38 30.25
C GLY A 194 19.43 -3.86 30.36
N SER A 195 18.24 -3.24 30.52
CA SER A 195 18.10 -1.78 30.68
C SER A 195 17.58 -1.31 32.03
N LEU A 196 17.49 -2.19 33.04
CA LEU A 196 16.89 -1.88 34.34
C LEU A 196 17.53 -0.67 35.04
N GLU A 197 18.85 -0.57 35.03
CA GLU A 197 19.58 0.52 35.71
C GLU A 197 19.22 1.88 35.10
N VAL A 198 19.38 2.03 33.78
CA VAL A 198 19.01 3.26 33.05
C VAL A 198 17.51 3.55 33.17
N PHE A 199 16.67 2.52 33.13
CA PHE A 199 15.22 2.66 33.30
C PHE A 199 14.86 3.22 34.68
N GLN A 200 15.45 2.69 35.75
CA GLN A 200 15.21 3.14 37.13
C GLN A 200 15.78 4.54 37.37
N GLU A 201 16.97 4.83 36.84
CA GLU A 201 17.57 6.16 36.88
C GLU A 201 16.63 7.19 36.26
N MET A 202 16.18 6.93 35.02
CA MET A 202 15.28 7.82 34.30
C MET A 202 13.93 7.94 35.00
N HIS A 203 13.32 6.85 35.47
CA HIS A 203 12.07 6.91 36.26
C HIS A 203 12.25 7.77 37.54
N GLY A 204 13.45 7.85 38.10
CA GLY A 204 13.73 8.62 39.32
C GLY A 204 13.45 10.12 39.21
N TYR A 205 13.54 10.70 38.01
CA TYR A 205 13.36 12.14 37.78
C TYR A 205 11.94 12.59 38.17
N GLU A 206 11.87 13.66 38.96
CA GLU A 206 10.59 14.21 39.44
C GLU A 206 9.72 14.73 38.29
N SER A 207 10.35 15.30 37.27
CA SER A 207 9.70 15.78 36.04
C SER A 207 8.98 14.68 35.26
N PHE A 208 9.37 13.41 35.43
CA PHE A 208 8.67 12.28 34.82
C PHE A 208 7.59 11.72 35.76
N ARG A 209 7.90 11.53 37.05
CA ARG A 209 6.96 10.95 38.02
C ARG A 209 5.70 11.79 38.22
N ASN A 210 5.83 13.11 38.12
CA ASN A 210 4.71 14.04 38.28
C ASN A 210 3.98 14.34 36.97
N ASN A 211 4.42 13.78 35.84
CA ASN A 211 3.80 14.00 34.54
C ASN A 211 2.99 12.77 34.09
N PRO A 212 1.64 12.85 34.07
CA PRO A 212 0.79 11.71 33.71
C PRO A 212 0.95 11.26 32.25
N MET A 213 1.54 12.09 31.38
CA MET A 213 1.79 11.79 29.97
C MET A 213 3.05 10.96 29.74
N ILE A 214 3.89 10.79 30.78
CA ILE A 214 5.12 10.01 30.73
C ILE A 214 4.92 8.74 31.56
N ILE A 215 4.79 7.59 30.89
CA ILE A 215 4.47 6.31 31.52
C ILE A 215 5.69 5.39 31.48
N PHE A 216 6.05 4.82 32.63
CA PHE A 216 7.08 3.79 32.75
C PHE A 216 6.43 2.45 33.10
N SER A 217 6.40 1.52 32.12
CA SER A 217 5.88 0.17 32.31
C SER A 217 6.97 -0.77 32.79
N HIS A 218 6.74 -1.41 33.93
CA HIS A 218 7.65 -2.39 34.51
C HIS A 218 7.41 -3.82 33.98
N ASP A 219 6.37 -4.02 33.18
CA ASP A 219 6.13 -5.28 32.46
C ASP A 219 7.27 -5.48 31.45
N THR A 220 8.08 -6.54 31.66
CA THR A 220 9.27 -6.77 30.84
C THR A 220 8.96 -7.55 29.56
N THR A 221 9.60 -7.18 28.46
CA THR A 221 9.55 -7.94 27.21
C THR A 221 10.53 -9.13 27.22
N ALA A 222 10.36 -10.09 26.31
CA ALA A 222 11.36 -11.14 26.15
C ALA A 222 12.73 -10.56 25.71
N PRO A 223 13.86 -11.20 26.10
CA PRO A 223 15.22 -10.75 25.75
C PRO A 223 15.54 -11.07 24.29
N LEU A 224 14.86 -10.38 23.37
CA LEU A 224 14.95 -10.59 21.93
C LEU A 224 15.51 -9.34 21.27
N ASP A 225 16.51 -9.52 20.40
CA ASP A 225 17.15 -8.42 19.69
C ASP A 225 17.48 -8.77 18.23
N SER A 226 17.44 -7.78 17.35
CA SER A 226 17.74 -7.97 15.92
C SER A 226 19.20 -8.37 15.65
N THR A 227 20.14 -8.09 16.56
CA THR A 227 21.56 -8.43 16.37
C THR A 227 21.78 -9.93 16.45
N SER A 228 21.12 -10.62 17.38
CA SER A 228 21.11 -12.07 17.49
C SER A 228 20.49 -12.72 16.24
N VAL A 229 19.41 -12.14 15.70
CA VAL A 229 18.81 -12.59 14.43
C VAL A 229 19.78 -12.49 13.26
N ARG A 230 20.47 -11.35 13.11
CA ARG A 230 21.49 -11.17 12.06
C ARG A 230 22.68 -12.13 12.20
N LYS A 231 22.92 -12.67 13.40
CA LYS A 231 23.93 -13.71 13.69
C LYS A 231 23.42 -15.15 13.50
N GLY A 232 22.14 -15.32 13.13
CA GLY A 232 21.54 -16.63 12.81
C GLY A 232 20.53 -17.15 13.83
N ASP A 233 20.32 -16.47 14.96
CA ASP A 233 19.27 -16.88 15.92
C ASP A 233 17.90 -16.38 15.48
N LEU A 234 17.17 -17.25 14.77
CA LEU A 234 15.86 -16.91 14.22
C LEU A 234 14.70 -17.11 15.21
N ALA A 235 14.95 -17.44 16.48
CA ALA A 235 13.89 -17.70 17.47
C ALA A 235 13.03 -16.45 17.78
N ALA A 236 13.60 -15.26 17.58
CA ALA A 236 12.91 -14.00 17.80
C ALA A 236 11.89 -13.64 16.71
N LEU A 237 11.99 -14.24 15.52
CA LEU A 237 11.18 -13.88 14.36
C LEU A 237 9.76 -14.47 14.43
N LEU A 238 8.78 -13.71 13.95
CA LEU A 238 7.43 -14.22 13.71
C LEU A 238 7.48 -15.22 12.53
N PRO A 239 6.59 -16.25 12.46
CA PRO A 239 6.68 -17.30 11.45
C PRO A 239 6.75 -16.80 10.00
N LYS A 240 5.85 -15.89 9.59
CA LYS A 240 5.86 -15.30 8.23
C LYS A 240 7.10 -14.44 7.97
N VAL A 241 7.49 -13.62 8.95
CA VAL A 241 8.70 -12.77 8.89
C VAL A 241 9.95 -13.64 8.75
N LYS A 242 10.03 -14.77 9.49
CA LYS A 242 11.13 -15.73 9.41
C LYS A 242 11.27 -16.32 8.02
N ASN A 243 10.17 -16.74 7.41
CA ASN A 243 10.17 -17.28 6.05
C ASN A 243 10.69 -16.25 5.07
N ARG A 244 10.19 -15.01 5.13
CA ARG A 244 10.61 -13.95 4.22
C ARG A 244 12.07 -13.52 4.43
N TRP A 245 12.51 -13.39 5.69
CA TRP A 245 13.89 -13.11 6.06
C TRP A 245 14.88 -14.14 5.48
N ILE A 246 14.57 -15.43 5.60
CA ILE A 246 15.41 -16.49 5.02
C ILE A 246 15.50 -16.32 3.51
N THR A 247 14.37 -16.10 2.82
CA THR A 247 14.36 -15.88 1.37
C THR A 247 15.23 -14.66 0.98
N MET A 248 15.08 -13.54 1.67
CA MET A 248 15.85 -12.31 1.42
C MET A 248 17.37 -12.52 1.61
N THR A 249 17.76 -13.15 2.72
CA THR A 249 19.18 -13.27 3.11
C THR A 249 19.94 -14.41 2.43
N THR A 250 19.24 -15.44 1.93
CA THR A 250 19.87 -16.64 1.35
C THR A 250 19.60 -16.81 -0.14
N GLY A 251 18.72 -16.00 -0.73
CA GLY A 251 18.25 -16.15 -2.11
C GLY A 251 17.46 -17.44 -2.37
N THR A 252 17.17 -18.23 -1.34
CA THR A 252 16.50 -19.54 -1.45
C THR A 252 15.17 -19.51 -0.69
N PRO A 253 14.02 -19.77 -1.34
CA PRO A 253 12.76 -19.93 -0.63
C PRO A 253 12.84 -21.07 0.40
N PRO A 254 12.26 -20.95 1.61
CA PRO A 254 12.18 -22.07 2.54
C PRO A 254 11.46 -23.24 1.86
N LYS A 255 12.04 -24.45 1.94
CA LYS A 255 11.62 -25.67 1.24
C LYS A 255 10.11 -25.92 1.28
N LEU A 256 9.40 -25.41 0.27
CA LEU A 256 8.08 -25.83 -0.15
C LEU A 256 7.97 -25.59 -1.65
N LEU A 257 7.70 -26.69 -2.35
CA LEU A 257 7.47 -26.85 -3.79
C LEU A 257 8.72 -26.82 -4.69
N SER A 258 8.70 -27.81 -5.57
CA SER A 258 9.75 -28.28 -6.47
C SER A 258 10.39 -27.19 -7.31
N SER A 259 11.63 -27.48 -7.75
CA SER A 259 12.30 -26.92 -8.91
C SER A 259 11.37 -26.78 -10.12
N ALA A 260 10.61 -25.69 -10.19
CA ALA A 260 9.95 -25.28 -11.41
C ALA A 260 11.02 -24.64 -12.32
N PRO A 261 11.00 -24.90 -13.63
CA PRO A 261 11.89 -24.22 -14.57
C PRO A 261 11.74 -22.70 -14.42
N SER A 262 12.82 -21.97 -14.67
CA SER A 262 12.82 -20.52 -14.86
C SER A 262 11.95 -20.17 -16.08
N HIS A 263 10.63 -20.12 -15.91
CA HIS A 263 9.72 -19.69 -16.96
C HIS A 263 9.71 -18.17 -17.02
N THR A 264 9.96 -17.63 -18.21
CA THR A 264 9.81 -16.20 -18.47
C THR A 264 8.36 -15.78 -18.21
N LYS A 265 8.16 -14.79 -17.33
CA LYS A 265 6.87 -14.14 -17.14
C LYS A 265 6.58 -13.22 -18.31
N VAL A 266 5.36 -13.26 -18.83
CA VAL A 266 4.97 -12.40 -19.96
C VAL A 266 3.91 -11.42 -19.47
N TYR A 267 4.13 -10.14 -19.69
CA TYR A 267 3.16 -9.09 -19.36
C TYR A 267 2.64 -8.47 -20.66
N HIS A 268 1.33 -8.23 -20.71
CA HIS A 268 0.68 -7.55 -21.82
C HIS A 268 0.09 -6.24 -21.34
N ILE A 269 0.67 -5.12 -21.75
CA ILE A 269 0.07 -3.80 -21.58
C ILE A 269 -1.11 -3.72 -22.55
N ARG A 270 -2.32 -3.73 -22.02
CA ARG A 270 -3.55 -3.65 -22.80
C ARG A 270 -3.93 -2.20 -23.00
N ASN A 271 -4.15 -1.84 -24.25
CA ASN A 271 -4.74 -0.57 -24.66
C ASN A 271 -6.23 -0.79 -24.94
N GLU A 272 -7.08 -0.25 -24.07
CA GLU A 272 -8.54 -0.36 -24.18
C GLU A 272 -9.18 0.66 -25.16
N GLY A 273 -8.37 1.52 -25.79
CA GLY A 273 -8.82 2.52 -26.76
C GLY A 273 -9.84 3.50 -26.18
N LEU A 274 -10.82 3.89 -27.00
CA LEU A 274 -11.88 4.83 -26.63
C LEU A 274 -12.77 4.37 -25.49
N TRP A 275 -12.76 3.08 -25.15
CA TRP A 275 -13.46 2.59 -23.97
C TRP A 275 -12.85 3.22 -22.70
N ALA A 276 -11.52 3.22 -22.53
CA ALA A 276 -10.90 3.82 -21.35
C ALA A 276 -11.13 5.34 -21.25
N LEU A 277 -11.40 6.00 -22.37
CA LEU A 277 -11.48 7.46 -22.47
C LEU A 277 -12.91 7.99 -22.40
N GLN A 278 -13.93 7.15 -22.19
CA GLN A 278 -15.33 7.58 -22.18
C GLN A 278 -15.62 8.80 -21.28
N PRO A 279 -15.05 8.95 -20.07
CA PRO A 279 -15.27 10.14 -19.24
C PRO A 279 -14.90 11.44 -19.96
N PHE A 280 -13.83 11.40 -20.77
CA PHE A 280 -13.31 12.58 -21.43
C PHE A 280 -14.07 12.94 -22.72
N LEU A 281 -14.80 12.00 -23.34
CA LEU A 281 -15.43 12.24 -24.66
C LEU A 281 -16.52 13.32 -24.65
N PRO A 282 -17.49 13.35 -23.70
CA PRO A 282 -18.59 14.32 -23.71
C PRO A 282 -18.14 15.77 -23.46
N GLN A 283 -17.02 15.96 -22.77
CA GLN A 283 -16.50 17.26 -22.33
C GLN A 283 -15.24 17.70 -23.10
N SER A 284 -14.71 16.83 -23.96
CA SER A 284 -13.50 17.08 -24.73
C SER A 284 -13.69 18.28 -25.67
N LYS A 285 -12.96 19.37 -25.41
CA LYS A 285 -12.65 20.41 -26.40
C LYS A 285 -11.68 19.91 -27.49
N CYS A 286 -11.32 18.63 -27.46
CA CYS A 286 -10.36 17.96 -28.34
C CYS A 286 -11.03 16.92 -29.26
N SER A 287 -10.40 16.62 -30.39
CA SER A 287 -10.93 15.62 -31.31
C SER A 287 -10.67 14.20 -30.79
N ILE A 288 -11.52 13.26 -31.21
CA ILE A 288 -11.39 11.83 -30.87
C ILE A 288 -10.00 11.32 -31.29
N GLU A 289 -9.51 11.74 -32.46
CA GLU A 289 -8.21 11.35 -32.98
C GLU A 289 -7.05 11.81 -32.08
N MET A 290 -7.18 12.99 -31.46
CA MET A 290 -6.18 13.48 -30.50
C MET A 290 -6.17 12.62 -29.23
N LEU A 291 -7.35 12.28 -28.71
CA LEU A 291 -7.50 11.42 -27.53
C LEU A 291 -6.93 10.02 -27.78
N GLU A 292 -7.28 9.39 -28.88
CA GLU A 292 -6.75 8.06 -29.26
C GLU A 292 -5.24 8.10 -29.43
N ARG A 293 -4.70 9.12 -30.12
CA ARG A 293 -3.25 9.25 -30.32
C ARG A 293 -2.52 9.47 -29.01
N ALA A 294 -3.04 10.32 -28.13
CA ALA A 294 -2.45 10.56 -26.81
C ALA A 294 -2.47 9.30 -25.95
N TYR A 295 -3.54 8.50 -26.03
CA TYR A 295 -3.66 7.26 -25.27
C TYR A 295 -2.79 6.12 -25.83
N ASP A 296 -2.69 5.99 -27.15
CA ASP A 296 -1.74 5.07 -27.79
C ASP A 296 -0.30 5.36 -27.33
N MET A 297 0.08 6.64 -27.29
CA MET A 297 1.39 7.09 -26.80
C MET A 297 1.57 6.87 -25.29
N PHE A 298 0.52 7.10 -24.48
CA PHE A 298 0.53 6.77 -23.06
C PHE A 298 0.79 5.28 -22.83
N CYS A 299 0.12 4.40 -23.57
CA CYS A 299 0.30 2.94 -23.47
C CYS A 299 1.71 2.49 -23.92
N GLU A 300 2.26 3.14 -24.94
CA GLU A 300 3.65 2.94 -25.39
C GLU A 300 4.65 3.28 -24.30
N ASN A 301 4.57 4.48 -23.76
CA ASN A 301 5.51 4.92 -22.73
C ASN A 301 5.30 4.17 -21.41
N LEU A 302 4.07 3.74 -21.10
CA LEU A 302 3.80 2.89 -19.93
C LEU A 302 4.53 1.55 -20.04
N GLN A 303 4.60 0.95 -21.23
CA GLN A 303 5.41 -0.25 -21.44
C GLN A 303 6.87 0.01 -21.08
N GLU A 304 7.45 1.11 -21.56
CA GLU A 304 8.85 1.47 -21.27
C GLU A 304 9.09 1.69 -19.78
N VAL A 305 8.16 2.34 -19.07
CA VAL A 305 8.23 2.54 -17.62
C VAL A 305 8.22 1.21 -16.86
N PHE A 306 7.41 0.23 -17.29
CA PHE A 306 7.42 -1.11 -16.71
C PHE A 306 8.72 -1.88 -17.03
N GLU A 307 9.24 -1.77 -18.25
CA GLU A 307 10.51 -2.38 -18.65
C GLU A 307 11.64 -1.88 -17.76
N LEU A 308 11.76 -0.56 -17.58
CA LEU A 308 12.74 0.05 -16.68
C LEU A 308 12.57 -0.41 -15.22
N ALA A 309 11.32 -0.48 -14.73
CA ALA A 309 11.04 -0.92 -13.36
C ALA A 309 11.43 -2.39 -13.13
N PHE A 310 11.23 -3.25 -14.12
CA PHE A 310 11.63 -4.65 -14.03
C PHE A 310 13.13 -4.84 -14.23
N ASP A 311 13.77 -4.04 -15.09
CA ASP A 311 15.22 -4.03 -15.29
C ASP A 311 15.98 -3.57 -14.05
N ALA A 312 15.43 -2.61 -13.30
CA ALA A 312 15.99 -2.14 -12.02
C ALA A 312 16.13 -3.26 -10.96
N VAL A 313 15.39 -4.35 -11.12
CA VAL A 313 15.44 -5.54 -10.26
C VAL A 313 15.85 -6.81 -11.02
N ALA A 314 16.40 -6.66 -12.23
CA ALA A 314 16.89 -7.77 -13.04
C ALA A 314 17.91 -8.61 -12.24
N GLY A 315 17.64 -9.91 -12.12
CA GLY A 315 18.43 -10.84 -11.30
C GLY A 315 17.84 -11.16 -9.92
N GLN A 316 16.84 -10.40 -9.46
CA GLN A 316 16.04 -10.73 -8.27
C GLN A 316 14.69 -11.37 -8.61
N ILE A 317 14.20 -11.15 -9.83
CA ILE A 317 12.95 -11.71 -10.35
C ILE A 317 13.22 -12.67 -11.52
N PRO A 318 12.29 -13.62 -11.82
CA PRO A 318 12.35 -14.42 -13.03
C PRO A 318 12.45 -13.53 -14.28
N SER A 319 13.02 -14.07 -15.36
CA SER A 319 13.04 -13.38 -16.66
C SER A 319 11.63 -12.91 -17.04
N PHE A 320 11.54 -11.75 -17.68
CA PHE A 320 10.26 -11.18 -18.10
C PHE A 320 10.29 -10.77 -19.58
N LYS A 321 9.10 -10.65 -20.16
CA LYS A 321 8.87 -10.05 -21.48
C LYS A 321 7.63 -9.18 -21.37
N ILE A 322 7.70 -7.96 -21.89
CA ILE A 322 6.53 -7.10 -22.01
C ILE A 322 6.15 -6.97 -23.48
N SER A 323 4.84 -7.00 -23.76
CA SER A 323 4.29 -6.70 -25.09
C SER A 323 3.03 -5.88 -24.96
N ARG A 324 2.58 -5.30 -26.08
CA ARG A 324 1.31 -4.56 -26.16
C ARG A 324 0.23 -5.41 -26.81
N THR A 325 -0.99 -5.22 -26.35
CA THR A 325 -2.21 -5.75 -26.97
C THR A 325 -3.26 -4.65 -27.03
N ARG A 326 -4.13 -4.67 -28.05
CA ARG A 326 -5.22 -3.70 -28.19
C ARG A 326 -6.56 -4.42 -28.03
N LEU A 327 -7.50 -3.81 -27.32
CA LEU A 327 -8.86 -4.34 -27.15
C LEU A 327 -9.51 -4.69 -28.50
N ARG A 328 -9.39 -3.80 -29.49
CA ARG A 328 -9.94 -4.01 -30.85
C ARG A 328 -9.42 -5.29 -31.54
N ASP A 329 -8.20 -5.71 -31.22
CA ASP A 329 -7.60 -6.91 -31.81
C ASP A 329 -8.11 -8.19 -31.10
N GLN A 330 -8.69 -8.04 -29.91
CA GLN A 330 -9.30 -9.11 -29.11
C GLN A 330 -10.79 -9.31 -29.39
N GLU A 331 -11.48 -8.30 -29.93
CA GLU A 331 -12.93 -8.34 -30.17
C GLU A 331 -13.34 -9.49 -31.10
N ASN A 332 -12.70 -9.62 -32.27
CA ASN A 332 -13.04 -10.69 -33.22
C ASN A 332 -12.76 -12.10 -32.66
N PRO A 333 -11.57 -12.41 -32.13
CA PRO A 333 -11.32 -13.69 -31.47
C PRO A 333 -12.30 -13.99 -30.33
N PHE A 334 -12.69 -12.97 -29.56
CA PHE A 334 -13.66 -13.15 -28.48
C PHE A 334 -15.06 -13.50 -29.01
N GLN A 335 -15.49 -12.86 -30.11
CA GLN A 335 -16.75 -13.23 -30.78
C GLN A 335 -16.75 -14.68 -31.28
N GLU A 336 -15.61 -15.19 -31.76
CA GLU A 336 -15.50 -16.60 -32.16
C GLU A 336 -15.68 -17.57 -30.97
N LEU A 337 -15.31 -17.16 -29.74
CA LEU A 337 -15.53 -17.98 -28.54
C LEU A 337 -17.02 -18.25 -28.29
N HIS A 338 -17.89 -17.27 -28.54
CA HIS A 338 -19.34 -17.45 -28.39
C HIS A 338 -19.92 -18.56 -29.28
N THR A 339 -19.24 -18.90 -30.37
CA THR A 339 -19.66 -19.96 -31.30
C THR A 339 -19.10 -21.33 -30.94
N THR A 340 -18.05 -21.38 -30.13
CA THR A 340 -17.25 -22.60 -29.87
C THR A 340 -17.33 -23.10 -28.43
N HIS A 341 -17.80 -22.28 -27.50
CA HIS A 341 -17.87 -22.58 -26.08
C HIS A 341 -19.30 -22.53 -25.55
N SER A 342 -19.50 -23.09 -24.35
CA SER A 342 -20.68 -22.84 -23.53
C SER A 342 -20.88 -21.34 -23.29
N PRO A 343 -22.08 -20.89 -22.88
CA PRO A 343 -22.34 -19.49 -22.53
C PRO A 343 -21.20 -18.87 -21.73
N ILE A 344 -20.73 -17.70 -22.18
CA ILE A 344 -19.57 -17.06 -21.58
C ILE A 344 -20.03 -16.22 -20.38
N LEU A 345 -19.44 -16.47 -19.21
CA LEU A 345 -19.57 -15.64 -18.02
C LEU A 345 -18.33 -14.74 -17.95
N SER A 346 -18.46 -13.48 -18.38
CA SER A 346 -17.33 -12.56 -18.44
C SER A 346 -17.15 -11.77 -17.15
N LEU A 347 -15.91 -11.71 -16.66
CA LEU A 347 -15.45 -10.77 -15.62
C LEU A 347 -14.83 -9.50 -16.23
N ASP A 348 -14.58 -9.49 -17.53
CA ASP A 348 -13.95 -8.38 -18.23
C ASP A 348 -15.00 -7.33 -18.62
N PRO A 349 -14.84 -6.06 -18.22
CA PRO A 349 -15.84 -5.02 -18.50
C PRO A 349 -15.82 -4.53 -19.96
N CYS A 350 -14.77 -4.84 -20.73
CA CYS A 350 -14.60 -4.43 -22.12
C CYS A 350 -15.11 -5.49 -23.11
N LEU A 351 -15.06 -6.77 -22.74
CA LEU A 351 -15.47 -7.91 -23.58
C LEU A 351 -16.67 -8.63 -22.92
N PRO A 352 -17.91 -8.14 -23.16
CA PRO A 352 -19.09 -8.70 -22.52
C PRO A 352 -19.44 -10.08 -23.08
N GLY A 353 -19.60 -11.06 -22.19
CA GLY A 353 -20.02 -12.42 -22.50
C GLY A 353 -21.54 -12.55 -22.66
N THR A 354 -22.01 -13.80 -22.70
CA THR A 354 -23.46 -14.12 -22.66
C THR A 354 -24.09 -13.61 -21.36
N ASN A 355 -23.34 -13.75 -20.26
CA ASN A 355 -23.62 -13.13 -18.98
C ASN A 355 -22.36 -12.41 -18.49
N ASN A 356 -22.54 -11.37 -17.68
CA ASN A 356 -21.44 -10.56 -17.16
C ASN A 356 -21.54 -10.51 -15.63
N LEU A 357 -20.41 -10.65 -14.96
CA LEU A 357 -20.27 -10.36 -13.54
C LEU A 357 -19.35 -9.16 -13.38
N TYR A 358 -19.94 -8.03 -13.01
CA TYR A 358 -19.23 -6.79 -12.73
C TYR A 358 -18.70 -6.84 -11.30
N ILE A 359 -17.53 -7.43 -11.17
CA ILE A 359 -16.84 -7.64 -9.90
C ILE A 359 -15.66 -6.67 -9.80
N SER A 360 -15.36 -6.21 -8.58
CA SER A 360 -14.13 -5.48 -8.27
C SER A 360 -13.53 -5.98 -6.96
N GLN A 361 -12.21 -6.02 -6.90
CA GLN A 361 -11.50 -6.23 -5.64
C GLN A 361 -11.47 -4.91 -4.88
N LEU A 362 -11.99 -4.93 -3.66
CA LEU A 362 -11.96 -3.79 -2.75
C LEU A 362 -10.68 -3.89 -1.92
N SER A 363 -9.86 -2.85 -1.94
CA SER A 363 -8.61 -2.75 -1.20
C SER A 363 -8.60 -1.52 -0.29
N GLU A 364 -7.52 -1.36 0.49
CA GLU A 364 -7.23 -0.16 1.27
C GLU A 364 -6.01 0.56 0.69
N PRO A 365 -5.87 1.88 0.93
CA PRO A 365 -4.70 2.63 0.49
C PRO A 365 -3.40 1.97 0.92
N LEU A 366 -2.47 1.81 -0.02
CA LEU A 366 -1.13 1.23 0.17
C LEU A 366 -1.08 -0.24 0.66
N VAL A 367 -2.21 -0.92 0.78
CA VAL A 367 -2.29 -2.34 1.15
C VAL A 367 -2.30 -3.21 -0.10
N GLN A 368 -1.40 -4.19 -0.18
CA GLN A 368 -1.30 -5.07 -1.35
C GLN A 368 -2.40 -6.15 -1.40
N ALA A 369 -2.87 -6.62 -0.24
CA ALA A 369 -3.88 -7.67 -0.18
C ALA A 369 -5.30 -7.07 -0.23
N PRO A 370 -6.19 -7.53 -1.13
CA PRO A 370 -7.55 -7.02 -1.19
C PRO A 370 -8.35 -7.41 0.06
N LEU A 371 -9.20 -6.51 0.53
CA LEU A 371 -10.12 -6.72 1.65
C LEU A 371 -11.24 -7.68 1.27
N ALA A 372 -11.94 -7.38 0.17
CA ALA A 372 -13.16 -8.08 -0.20
C ALA A 372 -13.36 -8.09 -1.72
N VAL A 373 -14.35 -8.87 -2.15
CA VAL A 373 -14.88 -8.87 -3.51
C VAL A 373 -16.25 -8.18 -3.45
N VAL A 374 -16.44 -7.15 -4.25
CA VAL A 374 -17.67 -6.34 -4.28
C VAL A 374 -18.18 -6.14 -5.70
N ALA A 375 -19.43 -5.69 -5.84
CA ALA A 375 -19.95 -5.25 -7.14
C ALA A 375 -19.18 -4.01 -7.61
N ALA A 376 -18.87 -3.94 -8.90
CA ALA A 376 -18.29 -2.74 -9.48
C ALA A 376 -19.24 -1.54 -9.25
N PRO A 377 -18.72 -0.35 -8.89
CA PRO A 377 -19.56 0.83 -8.69
C PRO A 377 -20.47 1.11 -9.89
N GLY A 378 -21.72 1.51 -9.61
CA GLY A 378 -22.72 1.76 -10.64
C GLY A 378 -23.46 0.51 -11.16
N THR A 379 -23.13 -0.69 -10.66
CA THR A 379 -23.79 -1.94 -11.07
C THR A 379 -24.72 -2.49 -9.97
N ALA A 380 -25.55 -3.48 -10.33
CA ALA A 380 -26.40 -4.17 -9.37
C ALA A 380 -25.57 -4.92 -8.31
N SER A 381 -26.13 -5.19 -7.13
CA SER A 381 -25.42 -5.98 -6.12
C SER A 381 -25.04 -7.36 -6.67
N LEU A 382 -23.95 -7.95 -6.16
CA LEU A 382 -23.49 -9.25 -6.66
C LEU A 382 -24.58 -10.32 -6.53
N GLU A 383 -25.37 -10.32 -5.44
CA GLU A 383 -26.50 -11.24 -5.27
C GLU A 383 -27.52 -11.12 -6.40
N LYS A 384 -27.83 -9.88 -6.83
CA LYS A 384 -28.72 -9.64 -7.97
C LYS A 384 -28.10 -10.09 -9.28
N GLN A 385 -26.81 -9.88 -9.49
CA GLN A 385 -26.10 -10.33 -10.68
C GLN A 385 -26.10 -11.87 -10.77
N PHE A 386 -25.78 -12.57 -9.67
CA PHE A 386 -25.84 -14.04 -9.63
C PHE A 386 -27.25 -14.59 -9.82
N ALA A 387 -28.27 -13.93 -9.24
CA ALA A 387 -29.66 -14.37 -9.39
C ALA A 387 -30.17 -14.28 -10.85
N GLN A 388 -29.53 -13.46 -11.69
CA GLN A 388 -29.85 -13.32 -13.11
C GLN A 388 -29.18 -14.36 -14.01
N LEU A 389 -28.25 -15.16 -13.48
CA LEU A 389 -27.61 -16.23 -14.25
C LEU A 389 -28.64 -17.33 -14.51
N GLU A 390 -28.73 -17.81 -15.75
CA GLU A 390 -29.55 -18.97 -16.10
C GLU A 390 -28.91 -20.26 -15.56
N ALA A 391 -29.69 -21.34 -15.44
CA ALA A 391 -29.14 -22.64 -15.05
C ALA A 391 -28.35 -23.22 -16.23
N GLY A 392 -27.19 -23.79 -15.98
CA GLY A 392 -26.34 -24.36 -17.03
C GLY A 392 -24.85 -24.29 -16.74
N GLU A 393 -24.08 -24.68 -17.75
CA GLU A 393 -22.62 -24.66 -17.72
C GLU A 393 -22.08 -23.40 -18.37
N TYR A 394 -21.08 -22.77 -17.74
CA TYR A 394 -20.46 -21.54 -18.19
C TYR A 394 -18.98 -21.71 -18.49
N ALA A 395 -18.51 -21.00 -19.51
CA ALA A 395 -17.09 -20.72 -19.69
C ALA A 395 -16.77 -19.39 -19.00
N LEU A 396 -15.96 -19.41 -17.93
CA LEU A 396 -15.56 -18.19 -17.22
C LEU A 396 -14.47 -17.47 -18.01
N PHE A 397 -14.69 -16.20 -18.35
CA PHE A 397 -13.69 -15.37 -19.00
C PHE A 397 -13.15 -14.30 -18.04
N ALA A 398 -11.83 -14.20 -17.93
CA ALA A 398 -11.15 -13.25 -17.05
C ALA A 398 -9.89 -12.67 -17.71
N GLU A 399 -9.33 -11.61 -17.13
CA GLU A 399 -8.15 -10.96 -17.70
C GLU A 399 -6.93 -11.88 -17.76
N HIS A 400 -6.69 -12.63 -16.68
CA HIS A 400 -5.57 -13.57 -16.56
C HIS A 400 -5.94 -14.80 -15.71
N LEU A 401 -5.15 -15.86 -15.84
CA LEU A 401 -5.26 -17.09 -15.04
C LEU A 401 -3.88 -17.47 -14.47
N PRO A 402 -3.81 -18.07 -13.26
CA PRO A 402 -4.93 -18.33 -12.35
C PRO A 402 -5.57 -17.03 -11.84
N LEU A 403 -6.86 -17.10 -11.48
CA LEU A 403 -7.56 -15.97 -10.87
C LEU A 403 -6.94 -15.60 -9.54
N GLU A 404 -7.10 -14.34 -9.16
CA GLU A 404 -6.76 -13.91 -7.81
C GLU A 404 -7.55 -14.71 -6.75
N PRO A 405 -6.91 -15.23 -5.69
CA PRO A 405 -7.51 -16.20 -4.78
C PRO A 405 -8.86 -15.78 -4.19
N LYS A 406 -9.01 -14.49 -3.84
CA LYS A 406 -10.27 -13.96 -3.31
C LYS A 406 -11.41 -13.98 -4.32
N ILE A 407 -11.13 -13.77 -5.60
CA ILE A 407 -12.15 -13.85 -6.66
C ILE A 407 -12.58 -15.30 -6.83
N LEU A 408 -11.61 -16.23 -6.87
CA LEU A 408 -11.90 -17.65 -7.01
C LEU A 408 -12.77 -18.17 -5.85
N GLU A 409 -12.34 -17.91 -4.60
CA GLU A 409 -13.08 -18.29 -3.40
C GLU A 409 -14.50 -17.72 -3.40
N TYR A 410 -14.65 -16.46 -3.82
CA TYR A 410 -15.94 -15.81 -3.90
C TYR A 410 -16.85 -16.44 -4.95
N LEU A 411 -16.33 -16.73 -6.16
CA LEU A 411 -17.09 -17.37 -7.23
C LEU A 411 -17.54 -18.78 -6.82
N GLU A 412 -16.63 -19.60 -6.31
CA GLU A 412 -16.93 -20.98 -5.87
C GLU A 412 -17.95 -21.00 -4.73
N GLY A 413 -17.89 -20.02 -3.81
CA GLY A 413 -18.80 -19.93 -2.68
C GLY A 413 -20.17 -19.29 -2.98
N LYS A 414 -20.34 -18.59 -4.11
CA LYS A 414 -21.55 -17.80 -4.42
C LYS A 414 -22.27 -18.22 -5.70
N LEU A 415 -21.73 -19.14 -6.48
CA LEU A 415 -22.40 -19.63 -7.67
C LEU A 415 -23.72 -20.34 -7.28
N PRO A 416 -24.89 -19.93 -7.83
CA PRO A 416 -26.17 -20.54 -7.47
C PRO A 416 -26.28 -22.00 -7.90
N GLU A 417 -27.13 -22.77 -7.21
CA GLU A 417 -27.39 -24.17 -7.52
C GLU A 417 -27.82 -24.36 -9.00
N GLY A 418 -27.33 -25.42 -9.63
CA GLY A 418 -27.59 -25.69 -11.05
C GLY A 418 -26.80 -24.83 -12.03
N ARG A 419 -25.83 -24.02 -11.57
CA ARG A 419 -24.80 -23.41 -12.41
C ARG A 419 -23.43 -24.03 -12.11
N THR A 420 -22.62 -24.23 -13.14
CA THR A 420 -21.24 -24.71 -13.00
C THR A 420 -20.31 -23.94 -13.94
N ILE A 421 -19.04 -23.84 -13.56
CA ILE A 421 -17.97 -23.34 -14.43
C ILE A 421 -17.31 -24.56 -15.06
N ALA A 422 -17.55 -24.78 -16.36
CA ALA A 422 -17.03 -25.94 -17.09
C ALA A 422 -15.62 -25.70 -17.65
N SER A 423 -15.27 -24.44 -17.94
CA SER A 423 -13.95 -24.06 -18.44
C SER A 423 -13.59 -22.63 -18.02
N GLN A 424 -12.30 -22.32 -18.09
CA GLN A 424 -11.75 -20.99 -17.82
C GLN A 424 -10.97 -20.50 -19.04
N ILE A 425 -11.26 -19.28 -19.46
CA ILE A 425 -10.68 -18.60 -20.62
C ILE A 425 -10.12 -17.25 -20.15
N CYS A 426 -9.11 -16.75 -20.84
CA CYS A 426 -8.50 -15.45 -20.55
C CYS A 426 -7.89 -14.80 -21.78
N HIS A 427 -7.37 -13.58 -21.65
CA HIS A 427 -6.80 -12.81 -22.76
C HIS A 427 -5.74 -13.55 -23.58
N GLU A 428 -4.91 -14.37 -22.94
CA GLU A 428 -3.89 -15.19 -23.62
C GLU A 428 -4.49 -16.07 -24.72
N HIS A 429 -5.71 -16.58 -24.51
CA HIS A 429 -6.41 -17.42 -25.48
C HIS A 429 -6.89 -16.65 -26.72
N LEU A 430 -7.04 -15.33 -26.60
CA LEU A 430 -7.43 -14.47 -27.71
C LEU A 430 -6.24 -14.09 -28.59
N SER A 431 -5.02 -14.11 -28.04
CA SER A 431 -3.79 -13.74 -28.76
C SER A 431 -3.14 -14.90 -29.52
N THR A 432 -3.56 -16.15 -29.27
CA THR A 432 -2.99 -17.34 -29.91
C THR A 432 -4.07 -18.09 -30.69
N PRO A 433 -3.93 -18.33 -32.01
CA PRO A 433 -4.85 -19.19 -32.74
C PRO A 433 -4.77 -20.60 -32.16
N SER A 434 -5.78 -21.01 -31.41
CA SER A 434 -5.81 -22.32 -30.77
C SER A 434 -5.95 -23.41 -31.84
N ARG A 435 -4.86 -24.14 -32.12
CA ARG A 435 -4.96 -25.48 -32.70
C ARG A 435 -5.47 -26.43 -31.61
N GLY A 436 -6.79 -26.57 -31.52
CA GLY A 436 -7.49 -27.70 -30.91
C GLY A 436 -7.27 -27.96 -29.42
N GLY A 437 -8.23 -27.52 -28.60
CA GLY A 437 -8.89 -28.34 -27.55
C GLY A 437 -8.06 -29.15 -26.54
N GLN A 438 -6.80 -28.84 -26.27
CA GLN A 438 -6.08 -29.47 -25.14
C GLN A 438 -6.24 -28.63 -23.87
N SER A 439 -6.65 -29.31 -22.80
CA SER A 439 -6.58 -28.85 -21.42
C SER A 439 -5.12 -28.54 -21.08
N VAL A 440 -4.72 -27.28 -21.25
CA VAL A 440 -3.42 -26.78 -20.76
C VAL A 440 -3.59 -26.50 -19.28
N ASP A 441 -2.71 -27.11 -18.46
CA ASP A 441 -2.61 -26.86 -17.03
C ASP A 441 -2.58 -25.34 -16.75
N THR A 442 -3.64 -24.83 -16.13
CA THR A 442 -3.80 -23.41 -15.82
C THR A 442 -2.85 -22.94 -14.72
N SER A 443 -2.25 -23.88 -13.97
CA SER A 443 -1.32 -23.58 -12.87
C SER A 443 0.08 -23.16 -13.34
N THR A 444 0.42 -23.39 -14.61
CA THR A 444 1.74 -23.07 -15.19
C THR A 444 1.74 -21.83 -16.09
N ARG A 445 0.62 -21.10 -16.18
CA ARG A 445 0.54 -19.92 -17.05
C ARG A 445 1.28 -18.74 -16.43
N THR A 446 2.17 -18.15 -17.21
CA THR A 446 3.03 -17.03 -16.79
C THR A 446 2.65 -15.71 -17.42
N GLN A 447 1.52 -15.65 -18.14
CA GLN A 447 1.05 -14.44 -18.81
C GLN A 447 0.12 -13.63 -17.91
N ARG A 448 0.35 -12.32 -17.81
CA ARG A 448 -0.51 -11.37 -17.11
C ARG A 448 -0.88 -10.21 -18.03
N THR A 449 -2.13 -9.76 -17.94
CA THR A 449 -2.55 -8.51 -18.55
C THR A 449 -2.45 -7.39 -17.53
N ILE A 450 -1.90 -6.27 -17.96
CA ILE A 450 -1.86 -5.01 -17.23
C ILE A 450 -2.72 -4.05 -18.05
N ASN A 451 -3.87 -3.65 -17.52
CA ASN A 451 -4.76 -2.71 -18.20
C ASN A 451 -4.17 -1.29 -18.10
N ALA A 452 -3.90 -0.62 -19.23
CA ALA A 452 -3.28 0.69 -19.20
C ALA A 452 -4.20 1.75 -18.57
N ARG A 453 -5.52 1.59 -18.70
CA ARG A 453 -6.50 2.44 -18.01
C ARG A 453 -6.27 2.53 -16.50
N ASP A 454 -5.74 1.48 -15.87
CA ASP A 454 -5.55 1.47 -14.41
C ASP A 454 -4.44 2.41 -13.94
N PHE A 455 -3.64 2.94 -14.86
CA PHE A 455 -2.56 3.89 -14.63
C PHE A 455 -2.90 5.29 -15.16
N LEU A 456 -3.94 5.44 -15.97
CA LEU A 456 -4.42 6.75 -16.43
C LEU A 456 -5.44 7.28 -15.42
N ALA A 457 -5.06 8.35 -14.71
CA ALA A 457 -5.90 9.00 -13.71
C ALA A 457 -7.22 9.46 -14.32
N GLY A 458 -8.34 9.06 -13.69
CA GLY A 458 -9.67 9.46 -14.12
C GLY A 458 -10.25 8.73 -15.34
N SER A 459 -9.56 7.71 -15.86
CA SER A 459 -10.08 6.87 -16.95
C SER A 459 -11.29 6.03 -16.53
N GLN A 460 -12.08 5.55 -17.51
CA GLN A 460 -13.30 4.78 -17.26
C GLN A 460 -13.01 3.53 -16.43
N GLN A 461 -13.65 3.42 -15.26
CA GLN A 461 -13.44 2.30 -14.33
C GLN A 461 -11.97 1.99 -14.05
N GLY A 462 -11.06 2.95 -14.26
CA GLY A 462 -9.62 2.73 -14.14
C GLY A 462 -9.18 2.68 -12.68
N GLY A 463 -8.22 1.81 -12.41
CA GLY A 463 -7.49 1.75 -11.15
C GLY A 463 -8.16 0.85 -10.13
N THR A 464 -7.54 0.77 -8.96
CA THR A 464 -7.98 -0.09 -7.87
C THR A 464 -9.13 0.56 -7.11
N LEU A 465 -10.16 -0.24 -6.78
CA LEU A 465 -11.25 0.20 -5.93
C LEU A 465 -10.79 0.22 -4.47
N LEU A 466 -10.84 1.39 -3.85
CA LEU A 466 -10.46 1.60 -2.47
C LEU A 466 -11.67 1.80 -1.58
N GLN A 467 -11.69 1.11 -0.44
CA GLN A 467 -12.55 1.45 0.68
C GLN A 467 -11.89 2.54 1.49
N LEU A 468 -12.66 3.59 1.75
CA LEU A 468 -12.27 4.63 2.68
C LEU A 468 -13.05 4.42 4.00
N PRO A 469 -12.37 4.22 5.14
CA PRO A 469 -12.31 5.21 6.19
C PRO A 469 -13.41 6.25 6.50
N SER A 470 -14.70 6.06 6.24
CA SER A 470 -15.72 7.05 6.66
C SER A 470 -16.95 6.43 7.32
N SER A 471 -17.67 7.24 8.11
CA SER A 471 -18.94 6.86 8.77
C SER A 471 -20.02 6.40 7.79
N VAL A 472 -19.91 6.82 6.53
CA VAL A 472 -20.59 6.22 5.37
C VAL A 472 -19.53 5.50 4.57
N THR A 473 -19.68 4.21 4.28
CA THR A 473 -18.73 3.49 3.42
C THR A 473 -18.69 4.14 2.05
N ARG A 474 -17.61 4.88 1.77
CA ARG A 474 -17.36 5.50 0.47
C ARG A 474 -16.30 4.67 -0.23
N VAL A 475 -16.61 4.27 -1.47
CA VAL A 475 -15.66 3.61 -2.35
C VAL A 475 -15.19 4.60 -3.39
N VAL A 476 -13.90 4.57 -3.70
CA VAL A 476 -13.27 5.43 -4.70
C VAL A 476 -12.40 4.59 -5.62
N ARG A 477 -12.06 5.10 -6.80
CA ARG A 477 -11.07 4.46 -7.67
C ARG A 477 -9.80 5.28 -7.68
N ALA A 478 -8.68 4.63 -7.40
CA ALA A 478 -7.37 5.25 -7.42
C ALA A 478 -6.48 4.61 -8.47
N PRO A 479 -5.72 5.41 -9.24
CA PRO A 479 -4.79 4.86 -10.21
C PRO A 479 -3.70 4.05 -9.51
N ASN A 480 -3.15 3.06 -10.21
CA ASN A 480 -2.20 2.08 -9.69
C ASN A 480 -0.77 2.66 -9.53
N MET A 481 -0.65 3.73 -8.76
CA MET A 481 0.60 4.41 -8.44
C MET A 481 0.53 5.13 -7.09
N LEU A 482 1.70 5.43 -6.52
CA LEU A 482 1.80 6.19 -5.26
C LEU A 482 1.22 7.60 -5.43
N PRO A 483 0.62 8.19 -4.38
CA PRO A 483 0.57 7.68 -2.99
C PRO A 483 -0.60 6.73 -2.70
N TYR A 484 -1.42 6.39 -3.70
CA TYR A 484 -2.69 5.70 -3.43
C TYR A 484 -2.54 4.18 -3.40
N ILE A 485 -1.90 3.64 -4.44
CA ILE A 485 -1.80 2.21 -4.70
C ILE A 485 -0.34 1.85 -4.94
N ARG A 486 0.07 0.71 -4.40
CA ARG A 486 1.34 0.09 -4.75
C ARG A 486 1.08 -0.84 -5.93
N ALA A 487 1.64 -0.53 -7.10
CA ALA A 487 1.53 -1.40 -8.28
C ALA A 487 2.10 -2.79 -7.95
N CYS A 488 1.25 -3.81 -7.96
CA CYS A 488 1.62 -5.13 -7.40
C CYS A 488 2.66 -5.88 -8.26
N GLU A 489 2.77 -5.52 -9.53
CA GLU A 489 3.81 -6.02 -10.43
C GLU A 489 5.18 -5.39 -10.15
N VAL A 490 5.23 -4.22 -9.51
CA VAL A 490 6.44 -3.44 -9.30
C VAL A 490 7.05 -3.76 -7.95
N ALA A 491 8.33 -4.08 -7.93
CA ALA A 491 9.06 -4.34 -6.69
C ALA A 491 9.13 -3.07 -5.83
N SER A 492 9.05 -3.23 -4.50
CA SER A 492 9.08 -2.13 -3.52
C SER A 492 10.19 -1.10 -3.73
N ILE A 493 11.36 -1.54 -4.20
CA ILE A 493 12.53 -0.69 -4.46
C ILE A 493 12.37 0.23 -5.68
N ALA A 494 11.52 -0.15 -6.64
CA ALA A 494 11.25 0.59 -7.86
C ALA A 494 9.97 1.45 -7.79
N GLU A 495 9.13 1.27 -6.76
CA GLU A 495 7.80 1.91 -6.64
C GLU A 495 7.81 3.44 -6.78
N MET A 496 8.81 4.11 -6.18
CA MET A 496 8.93 5.57 -6.22
C MET A 496 9.21 6.09 -7.63
N GLY A 497 10.25 5.55 -8.28
CA GLY A 497 10.63 5.94 -9.64
C GLY A 497 9.54 5.59 -10.65
N PHE A 498 8.96 4.39 -10.53
CA PHE A 498 7.82 3.97 -11.33
C PHE A 498 6.64 4.94 -11.17
N SER A 499 6.23 5.25 -9.94
CA SER A 499 5.06 6.11 -9.72
C SER A 499 5.29 7.53 -10.22
N LYS A 500 6.49 8.10 -10.02
CA LYS A 500 6.85 9.42 -10.57
C LYS A 500 6.74 9.40 -12.10
N ALA A 501 7.33 8.41 -12.77
CA ALA A 501 7.28 8.28 -14.21
C ALA A 501 5.84 8.15 -14.73
N VAL A 502 4.97 7.36 -14.08
CA VAL A 502 3.56 7.25 -14.46
C VAL A 502 2.80 8.58 -14.27
N TRP A 503 3.08 9.35 -13.23
CA TRP A 503 2.52 10.70 -13.08
C TRP A 503 3.01 11.66 -14.18
N GLU A 504 4.26 11.55 -14.63
CA GLU A 504 4.77 12.29 -15.79
C GLU A 504 4.04 11.88 -17.07
N LEU A 505 3.74 10.59 -17.26
CA LEU A 505 2.91 10.13 -18.39
C LEU A 505 1.50 10.71 -18.35
N ASN A 506 0.89 10.79 -17.17
CA ASN A 506 -0.41 11.43 -16.99
C ASN A 506 -0.34 12.93 -17.31
N GLN A 507 0.68 13.64 -16.81
CA GLN A 507 0.92 15.06 -17.13
C GLN A 507 1.04 15.27 -18.66
N GLN A 508 1.82 14.41 -19.33
CA GLN A 508 2.01 14.44 -20.79
C GLN A 508 0.71 14.17 -21.54
N PHE A 509 -0.08 13.17 -21.11
CA PHE A 509 -1.37 12.84 -21.69
C PHE A 509 -2.31 14.05 -21.64
N PHE A 510 -2.56 14.61 -20.44
CA PHE A 510 -3.49 15.72 -20.26
C PHE A 510 -3.03 16.99 -20.98
N THR A 511 -1.72 17.24 -21.04
CA THR A 511 -1.16 18.35 -21.82
C THR A 511 -1.38 18.15 -23.33
N SER A 512 -1.19 16.94 -23.83
CA SER A 512 -1.33 16.61 -25.27
C SER A 512 -2.77 16.70 -25.77
N VAL A 513 -3.74 16.52 -24.87
CA VAL A 513 -5.17 16.70 -25.14
C VAL A 513 -5.65 18.11 -24.72
N GLY A 514 -4.78 19.11 -24.83
CA GLY A 514 -5.14 20.53 -24.70
C GLY A 514 -5.13 21.09 -23.27
N GLY A 515 -4.97 20.27 -22.22
CA GLY A 515 -4.79 20.74 -20.84
C GLY A 515 -6.03 21.33 -20.17
N GLU A 516 -7.21 21.12 -20.76
CA GLU A 516 -8.48 21.70 -20.28
C GLU A 516 -9.33 20.71 -19.49
N ALA A 517 -8.98 19.43 -19.48
CA ALA A 517 -9.68 18.41 -18.68
C ALA A 517 -9.54 18.72 -17.18
N THR A 518 -10.66 18.65 -16.47
CA THR A 518 -10.80 18.90 -15.04
C THR A 518 -11.17 17.62 -14.29
N VAL A 519 -11.14 17.66 -12.96
CA VAL A 519 -11.65 16.56 -12.12
C VAL A 519 -13.07 16.17 -12.53
N SER A 520 -13.94 17.15 -12.77
CA SER A 520 -15.35 16.89 -13.13
C SER A 520 -15.54 16.16 -14.46
N ASP A 521 -14.50 16.05 -15.27
CA ASP A 521 -14.49 15.32 -16.54
C ASP A 521 -14.00 13.86 -16.42
N THR A 522 -13.64 13.43 -15.21
CA THR A 522 -13.10 12.07 -14.94
C THR A 522 -14.19 11.06 -14.56
N ASP A 523 -13.85 9.77 -14.49
CA ASP A 523 -14.72 8.74 -13.93
C ASP A 523 -15.14 9.08 -12.49
N LEU A 524 -16.42 8.81 -12.15
CA LEU A 524 -17.00 9.14 -10.84
C LEU A 524 -16.21 8.57 -9.66
N GLY A 525 -15.57 7.41 -9.83
CA GLY A 525 -14.72 6.82 -8.81
C GLY A 525 -13.49 7.66 -8.50
N PHE A 526 -12.89 8.28 -9.52
CA PHE A 526 -11.75 9.18 -9.36
C PHE A 526 -12.18 10.57 -8.86
N GLN A 527 -13.33 11.08 -9.31
CA GLN A 527 -13.91 12.32 -8.74
C GLN A 527 -14.08 12.21 -7.23
N ALA A 528 -14.59 11.07 -6.75
CA ALA A 528 -14.75 10.81 -5.34
C ALA A 528 -13.42 10.70 -4.58
N LEU A 529 -12.35 10.22 -5.23
CA LEU A 529 -10.99 10.31 -4.68
C LEU A 529 -10.54 11.76 -4.56
N CYS A 530 -10.67 12.56 -5.63
CA CYS A 530 -10.28 13.97 -5.62
C CYS A 530 -11.00 14.79 -4.55
N GLU A 531 -12.30 14.60 -4.39
CA GLU A 531 -13.09 15.26 -3.35
C GLU A 531 -12.55 14.94 -1.95
N LEU A 532 -12.19 13.69 -1.70
CA LEU A 532 -11.59 13.26 -0.43
C LEU A 532 -10.25 13.94 -0.17
N GLN A 533 -9.41 14.08 -1.21
CA GLN A 533 -8.15 14.81 -1.14
C GLN A 533 -8.34 16.31 -0.98
N GLY A 534 -9.56 16.82 -1.08
CA GLY A 534 -9.84 18.26 -1.11
C GLY A 534 -9.42 18.94 -2.42
N PHE A 535 -9.26 18.19 -3.51
CA PHE A 535 -9.10 18.76 -4.85
C PHE A 535 -10.47 19.21 -5.38
N PRO A 536 -10.63 20.47 -5.80
CA PRO A 536 -11.92 20.97 -6.25
C PRO A 536 -12.28 20.40 -7.63
N PRO A 537 -13.59 20.28 -7.96
CA PRO A 537 -14.06 19.64 -9.19
C PRO A 537 -13.63 20.35 -10.48
N ASP A 538 -13.30 21.63 -10.41
CA ASP A 538 -12.84 22.46 -11.53
C ASP A 538 -11.30 22.51 -11.66
N MET A 539 -10.56 21.87 -10.75
CA MET A 539 -9.10 21.75 -10.85
C MET A 539 -8.71 21.00 -12.12
N ARG A 540 -7.72 21.50 -12.85
CA ARG A 540 -7.24 20.84 -14.07
C ARG A 540 -6.50 19.57 -13.72
N MET A 541 -6.64 18.55 -14.56
CA MET A 541 -5.92 17.30 -14.40
C MET A 541 -4.40 17.49 -14.50
N THR A 542 -3.93 18.49 -15.26
CA THR A 542 -2.52 18.89 -15.28
C THR A 542 -2.05 19.50 -13.96
N GLU A 543 -2.89 20.22 -13.23
CA GLU A 543 -2.54 20.75 -11.90
C GLU A 543 -2.51 19.63 -10.85
N ILE A 544 -3.40 18.64 -10.98
CA ILE A 544 -3.38 17.45 -10.13
C ILE A 544 -2.10 16.66 -10.36
N CYS A 545 -1.75 16.37 -11.61
CA CYS A 545 -0.53 15.66 -11.93
C CYS A 545 0.70 16.42 -11.40
N GLN A 546 0.74 17.75 -11.59
CA GLN A 546 1.83 18.58 -11.06
C GLN A 546 1.94 18.51 -9.53
N TRP A 547 0.83 18.57 -8.79
CA TRP A 547 0.86 18.44 -7.33
C TRP A 547 1.50 17.11 -6.88
N HIS A 548 1.24 16.01 -7.59
CA HIS A 548 1.87 14.73 -7.29
C HIS A 548 3.37 14.75 -7.61
N LEU A 549 3.77 15.36 -8.73
CA LEU A 549 5.17 15.48 -9.14
C LEU A 549 5.98 16.34 -8.17
N ASP A 550 5.43 17.47 -7.74
CA ASP A 550 6.05 18.36 -6.75
C ASP A 550 6.35 17.61 -5.45
N ALA A 551 5.43 16.74 -5.00
CA ALA A 551 5.66 15.93 -3.81
C ALA A 551 6.88 14.99 -3.95
N PHE A 552 7.10 14.39 -5.14
CA PHE A 552 8.32 13.59 -5.39
C PHE A 552 9.60 14.43 -5.35
N ASP A 553 9.54 15.66 -5.84
CA ASP A 553 10.70 16.56 -5.87
C ASP A 553 11.04 17.05 -4.44
N ASP A 554 10.04 17.34 -3.60
CA ASP A 554 10.20 17.71 -2.20
C ASP A 554 10.83 16.60 -1.35
N MET A 555 10.53 15.34 -1.68
CA MET A 555 11.20 14.16 -1.09
C MET A 555 12.69 14.06 -1.49
N SER A 556 13.22 15.04 -2.25
CA SER A 556 14.56 15.05 -2.83
C SER A 556 14.85 13.74 -3.55
N PHE A 557 13.85 13.20 -4.26
CA PHE A 557 14.03 12.10 -5.18
C PHE A 557 14.85 12.59 -6.38
N LYS A 558 16.15 12.80 -6.15
CA LYS A 558 17.13 13.12 -7.18
C LYS A 558 17.50 11.82 -7.86
N GLU A 559 16.86 11.58 -9.00
CA GLU A 559 17.37 10.84 -10.15
C GLU A 559 18.52 9.86 -9.85
N LEU A 560 18.25 8.80 -9.10
CA LEU A 560 18.99 7.54 -9.25
C LEU A 560 18.42 6.71 -10.41
N TRP A 561 17.41 7.25 -11.10
CA TRP A 561 16.76 6.68 -12.28
C TRP A 561 17.25 7.27 -13.60
N ILE A 562 17.82 8.49 -13.64
CA ILE A 562 18.43 9.03 -14.88
C ILE A 562 19.87 8.55 -14.97
N GLY A 563 20.00 7.28 -15.34
CA GLY A 563 21.26 6.57 -15.53
C GLY A 563 21.09 5.14 -16.05
N LEU A 564 19.92 4.82 -16.61
CA LEU A 564 19.63 3.62 -17.41
C LEU A 564 19.06 4.05 -18.76
#